data_AF-A0A0D8XLX9-F1
#
_entry.id   AF-A0A0D8XLX9-F1
#
_cell.length_a   1.000
_cell.length_b   1.000
_cell.length_c   1.000
_cell.angle_alpha   90.00
_cell.angle_beta   90.00
_cell.angle_gamma   90.00
#
_symmetry.space_group_name_H-M   'P 1'
#
loop_
_entity.id
_entity.type
_entity.pdbx_description
1 polymer ?
#
loop_
_entity_poly.entity_id
_entity_poly.type
_entity_poly.pdbx_seq_one_letter_code
_entity_poly.pdbx_strand_id
1 'polypeptide(L)'
;MCSIEHLQRAGGRQFDLFTSFYFVMVTFSTVGYGDWYPDTWMSRLCVVILICVALVLLPSQIEALGQTWRERQKCGGTYSGGWSKNEKHVVVTITHLEVEFIRDFLDEFYAHPENKHMQVILLSPAELDNQTRLLLKIPLYHERVHYIRGSALRDEDLERARLGSAEACFILSARHQNKKITTDEHTILRSWAVKDFAPHIKQYVQIFRPETKMHIEHAEVLICEDEFKYSLLANNCICPGISTFITLLMHTSRGEEGKKSTEPWHKVYGFHSGNEIYMIKAGDSKFFGRFIGKSFTYASFHAHKNYGVGLIGVKSDGENTKILLNPGVAHIIQSNDILYYMALTNEESLYDFRKDIKNQQQKANLASSIANIG
;
A
#
# COMPACT_ATOMS: atom_id res chain seq x y z
N MET A 1 23.39 -14.71 45.01
CA MET A 1 23.70 -16.14 44.82
C MET A 1 25.00 -16.50 45.51
N CYS A 2 26.15 -15.94 45.10
CA CYS A 2 27.45 -16.21 45.74
C CYS A 2 27.49 -15.90 47.24
N SER A 3 26.82 -14.83 47.70
CA SER A 3 26.77 -14.46 49.12
C SER A 3 26.03 -15.49 50.00
N ILE A 4 25.00 -16.14 49.46
CA ILE A 4 24.22 -17.16 50.20
C ILE A 4 24.99 -18.47 50.26
N GLU A 5 25.60 -18.88 49.14
CA GLU A 5 26.48 -20.05 49.10
C GLU A 5 27.64 -19.90 50.10
N HIS A 6 28.29 -18.73 50.13
CA HIS A 6 29.41 -18.47 51.03
C HIS A 6 29.02 -18.51 52.51
N LEU A 7 27.90 -17.87 52.89
CA LEU A 7 27.42 -17.83 54.28
C LEU A 7 26.86 -19.18 54.77
N GLN A 8 26.39 -20.01 53.85
CA GLN A 8 25.79 -21.30 54.17
C GLN A 8 26.84 -22.43 54.28
N ARG A 9 28.09 -22.21 53.82
CA ARG A 9 29.22 -23.12 54.09
C ARG A 9 29.52 -23.31 55.59
N ALA A 10 29.15 -22.33 56.42
CA ALA A 10 29.29 -22.39 57.87
C ALA A 10 28.14 -23.10 58.59
N GLY A 11 27.07 -23.48 57.87
CA GLY A 11 25.89 -24.15 58.42
C GLY A 11 25.95 -25.68 58.31
N GLY A 12 24.98 -26.37 58.94
CA GLY A 12 24.88 -27.83 58.89
C GLY A 12 24.43 -28.40 57.53
N ARG A 13 23.90 -27.56 56.64
CA ARG A 13 23.49 -27.93 55.27
C ARG A 13 24.23 -27.09 54.25
N GLN A 14 25.15 -27.70 53.52
CA GLN A 14 25.89 -27.04 52.45
C GLN A 14 25.02 -26.93 51.20
N PHE A 15 24.94 -25.73 50.61
CA PHE A 15 24.29 -25.52 49.33
C PHE A 15 25.31 -25.63 48.21
N ASP A 16 24.99 -26.39 47.18
CA ASP A 16 25.72 -26.32 45.92
C ASP A 16 25.35 -25.01 45.19
N LEU A 17 26.17 -24.60 44.21
CA LEU A 17 25.96 -23.35 43.46
C LEU A 17 24.61 -23.38 42.73
N PHE A 18 24.24 -24.56 42.20
CA PHE A 18 22.93 -24.78 41.57
C PHE A 18 21.77 -24.72 42.58
N THR A 19 21.92 -25.31 43.77
CA THR A 19 20.91 -25.24 44.84
C THR A 19 20.72 -23.81 45.32
N SER A 20 21.80 -23.03 45.40
CA SER A 20 21.77 -21.61 45.73
C SER A 20 21.07 -20.77 44.66
N PHE A 21 21.27 -21.10 43.37
CA PHE A 21 20.55 -20.47 42.25
C PHE A 21 19.05 -20.78 42.32
N TYR A 22 18.69 -22.05 42.50
CA TYR A 22 17.30 -22.50 42.64
C TYR A 22 16.61 -21.82 43.83
N PHE A 23 17.24 -21.81 45.01
CA PHE A 23 16.71 -21.15 46.20
C PHE A 23 16.47 -19.64 45.97
N VAL A 24 17.41 -18.94 45.32
CA VAL A 24 17.24 -17.51 45.01
C VAL A 24 16.11 -17.28 44.01
N MET A 25 15.99 -18.10 42.96
CA MET A 25 14.90 -17.97 41.98
C MET A 25 13.52 -18.23 42.61
N VAL A 26 13.39 -19.24 43.48
CA VAL A 26 12.15 -19.55 44.22
C VAL A 26 11.79 -18.45 45.21
N THR A 27 12.79 -17.83 45.83
CA THR A 27 12.59 -16.70 46.75
C THR A 27 12.20 -15.42 46.00
N PHE A 28 12.83 -15.14 44.85
CA PHE A 28 12.50 -13.99 44.01
C PHE A 28 11.13 -14.09 43.35
N SER A 29 10.68 -15.29 42.98
CA SER A 29 9.34 -15.52 42.46
C SER A 29 8.25 -15.48 43.54
N THR A 30 8.61 -15.25 44.81
CA THR A 30 7.71 -15.22 45.97
C THR A 30 6.95 -16.54 46.22
N VAL A 31 7.40 -17.66 45.63
CA VAL A 31 6.74 -18.97 45.75
C VAL A 31 7.05 -19.62 47.11
N GLY A 32 8.32 -19.66 47.49
CA GLY A 32 8.74 -20.14 48.81
C GLY A 32 8.36 -21.57 49.15
N TYR A 33 8.82 -22.57 48.37
CA TYR A 33 8.52 -23.99 48.60
C TYR A 33 8.95 -24.51 49.99
N GLY A 34 9.96 -23.90 50.62
CA GLY A 34 10.45 -24.28 51.94
C GLY A 34 11.24 -25.60 51.98
N ASP A 35 11.58 -26.14 50.81
CA ASP A 35 12.42 -27.31 50.61
C ASP A 35 13.90 -27.05 50.99
N TRP A 36 14.37 -25.82 50.74
CA TRP A 36 15.68 -25.33 51.16
C TRP A 36 15.51 -24.02 51.95
N TYR A 37 16.17 -23.91 53.11
CA TYR A 37 16.11 -22.71 53.95
C TYR A 37 17.44 -22.44 54.66
N PRO A 38 17.78 -21.16 54.94
CA PRO A 38 19.00 -20.78 55.65
C PRO A 38 18.99 -21.21 57.12
N ASP A 39 20.07 -21.89 57.54
CA ASP A 39 20.20 -22.42 58.91
C ASP A 39 20.94 -21.43 59.83
N THR A 40 21.88 -20.65 59.29
CA THR A 40 22.71 -19.71 60.07
C THR A 40 22.03 -18.35 60.26
N TRP A 41 22.27 -17.70 61.40
CA TRP A 41 21.67 -16.38 61.67
C TRP A 41 22.10 -15.31 60.65
N MET A 42 23.35 -15.36 60.17
CA MET A 42 23.88 -14.44 59.16
C MET A 42 23.24 -14.64 57.79
N SER A 43 23.03 -15.89 57.37
CA SER A 43 22.37 -16.18 56.09
C SER A 43 20.89 -15.80 56.12
N ARG A 44 20.19 -15.97 57.25
CA ARG A 44 18.81 -15.50 57.44
C ARG A 44 18.69 -13.99 57.28
N LEU A 45 19.58 -13.22 57.90
CA LEU A 45 19.59 -11.76 57.75
C LEU A 45 19.87 -11.34 56.30
N CYS A 46 20.81 -12.01 55.63
CA CYS A 46 21.11 -11.77 54.22
C CYS A 46 19.88 -12.05 53.32
N VAL A 47 19.11 -13.10 53.58
CA VAL A 47 17.90 -13.43 52.83
C VAL A 47 16.80 -12.39 53.04
N VAL A 48 16.62 -11.88 54.26
CA VAL A 48 15.66 -10.79 54.54
C VAL A 48 16.02 -9.53 53.73
N ILE A 49 17.28 -9.11 53.75
CA ILE A 49 17.76 -7.96 52.97
C ILE A 49 17.56 -8.20 51.47
N LEU A 50 17.89 -9.41 51.00
CA LEU A 50 17.75 -9.80 49.60
C LEU A 50 16.29 -9.80 49.14
N ILE A 51 15.34 -10.22 50.00
CA ILE A 51 13.90 -10.13 49.74
C ILE A 51 13.46 -8.66 49.65
N CYS A 52 13.88 -7.81 50.60
CA CYS A 52 13.55 -6.37 50.55
C CYS A 52 14.06 -5.70 49.27
N VAL A 53 15.31 -5.98 48.88
CA VAL A 53 15.90 -5.45 47.63
C VAL A 53 15.16 -5.98 46.40
N ALA A 54 14.86 -7.27 46.37
CA ALA A 54 14.15 -7.90 45.25
C ALA A 54 12.74 -7.34 45.07
N LEU A 55 11.98 -7.16 46.16
CA LEU A 55 10.63 -6.61 46.11
C LEU A 55 10.60 -5.15 45.63
N VAL A 56 11.64 -4.36 45.90
CA VAL A 56 11.74 -2.97 45.41
C VAL A 56 12.20 -2.92 43.96
N LEU A 57 13.22 -3.69 43.59
CA LEU A 57 13.87 -3.57 42.28
C LEU A 57 13.18 -4.40 41.19
N LEU A 58 12.81 -5.65 41.45
CA LEU A 58 12.31 -6.56 40.40
C LEU A 58 11.05 -6.04 39.69
N PRO A 59 10.03 -5.49 40.38
CA PRO A 59 8.85 -4.97 39.70
C PRO A 59 9.20 -3.87 38.70
N SER A 60 10.06 -2.92 39.09
CA SER A 60 10.47 -1.81 38.22
C SER A 60 11.23 -2.27 36.97
N GLN A 61 12.09 -3.29 37.12
CA GLN A 61 12.88 -3.83 36.00
C GLN A 61 12.02 -4.66 35.04
N ILE A 62 11.09 -5.46 35.58
CA ILE A 62 10.14 -6.23 34.75
C ILE A 62 9.22 -5.28 33.99
N GLU A 63 8.75 -4.21 34.63
CA GLU A 63 7.95 -3.19 33.98
C GLU A 63 8.73 -2.47 32.87
N ALA A 64 9.95 -2.00 33.15
CA ALA A 64 10.80 -1.35 32.15
C ALA A 64 11.11 -2.27 30.96
N LEU A 65 11.41 -3.55 31.21
CA LEU A 65 11.62 -4.54 30.17
C LEU A 65 10.33 -4.78 29.37
N GLY A 66 9.19 -4.88 30.05
CA GLY A 66 7.88 -5.05 29.42
C GLY A 66 7.48 -3.87 28.54
N GLN A 67 7.76 -2.64 29.00
CA GLN A 67 7.54 -1.42 28.22
C GLN A 67 8.45 -1.38 27.00
N THR A 68 9.75 -1.62 27.17
CA THR A 68 10.72 -1.64 26.06
C THR A 68 10.36 -2.71 25.02
N TRP A 69 9.94 -3.89 25.46
CA TRP A 69 9.52 -4.96 24.56
C TRP A 69 8.24 -4.58 23.80
N ARG A 70 7.26 -3.99 24.47
CA ARG A 70 6.02 -3.51 23.86
C ARG A 70 6.26 -2.36 22.88
N GLU A 71 7.15 -1.42 23.21
CA GLU A 71 7.57 -0.34 22.31
C GLU A 71 8.27 -0.88 21.07
N ARG A 72 9.20 -1.83 21.23
CA ARG A 72 9.85 -2.49 20.09
C ARG A 72 8.86 -3.19 19.17
N GLN A 73 7.83 -3.82 19.73
CA GLN A 73 6.76 -4.43 18.94
C GLN A 73 5.90 -3.39 18.22
N LYS A 74 5.65 -2.23 18.84
CA LYS A 74 4.87 -1.12 18.26
C LYS A 74 5.62 -0.34 17.18
N CYS A 75 6.94 -0.20 17.28
CA CYS A 75 7.74 0.58 16.34
C CYS A 75 7.87 -0.06 14.95
N GLY A 76 7.32 -1.26 14.75
CA GLY A 76 7.61 -2.05 13.56
C GLY A 76 9.06 -2.54 13.61
N GLY A 77 9.30 -3.79 13.22
CA GLY A 77 10.67 -4.28 13.16
C GLY A 77 11.49 -3.45 12.17
N THR A 78 12.81 -3.36 12.39
CA THR A 78 13.74 -3.15 11.29
C THR A 78 13.55 -4.33 10.34
N TYR A 79 12.99 -4.07 9.16
CA TYR A 79 12.71 -5.11 8.17
C TYR A 79 14.03 -5.52 7.48
N SER A 80 14.91 -6.16 8.23
CA SER A 80 16.25 -6.58 7.79
C SER A 80 16.36 -8.08 7.56
N GLY A 81 15.30 -8.85 7.85
CA GLY A 81 15.35 -10.32 7.93
C GLY A 81 14.94 -11.11 6.68
N GLY A 82 14.50 -10.45 5.59
CA GLY A 82 13.89 -11.17 4.46
C GLY A 82 14.22 -10.69 3.06
N TRP A 83 14.83 -9.51 2.88
CA TRP A 83 15.11 -9.02 1.54
C TRP A 83 16.23 -9.78 0.87
N SER A 84 15.86 -10.57 -0.13
CA SER A 84 16.75 -10.81 -1.26
C SER A 84 17.03 -9.46 -1.92
N LYS A 85 18.30 -9.18 -2.28
CA LYS A 85 18.72 -7.92 -2.95
C LYS A 85 17.95 -7.61 -4.25
N ASN A 86 17.18 -8.57 -4.77
CA ASN A 86 16.42 -8.48 -6.02
C ASN A 86 14.90 -8.27 -5.84
N GLU A 87 14.38 -8.17 -4.62
CA GLU A 87 12.95 -7.91 -4.43
C GLU A 87 12.63 -6.43 -4.68
N LYS A 88 11.75 -6.17 -5.66
CA LYS A 88 11.24 -4.83 -5.95
C LYS A 88 10.22 -4.42 -4.91
N HIS A 89 10.35 -3.20 -4.41
CA HIS A 89 9.43 -2.63 -3.43
C HIS A 89 9.06 -1.19 -3.75
N VAL A 90 7.93 -0.80 -3.17
CA VAL A 90 7.36 0.54 -3.23
C VAL A 90 7.19 1.05 -1.81
N VAL A 91 7.49 2.33 -1.59
CA VAL A 91 7.30 2.99 -0.30
C VAL A 91 6.07 3.89 -0.37
N VAL A 92 5.19 3.79 0.63
CA VAL A 92 4.00 4.63 0.79
C VAL A 92 4.13 5.39 2.10
N THR A 93 4.23 6.71 2.00
CA THR A 93 4.38 7.60 3.15
C THR A 93 3.07 8.33 3.43
N ILE A 94 2.60 8.28 4.67
CA ILE A 94 1.34 8.93 5.08
C ILE A 94 1.39 9.38 6.55
N THR A 95 0.75 10.51 6.87
CA THR A 95 0.64 11.00 8.26
C THR A 95 -0.15 10.05 9.16
N HIS A 96 -1.30 9.58 8.68
CA HIS A 96 -2.21 8.70 9.40
C HIS A 96 -2.74 7.60 8.46
N LEU A 97 -2.65 6.35 8.91
CA LEU A 97 -3.05 5.18 8.15
C LEU A 97 -4.50 4.80 8.46
N GLU A 98 -5.44 5.24 7.62
CA GLU A 98 -6.84 4.80 7.67
C GLU A 98 -6.99 3.44 6.97
N VAL A 99 -7.78 2.54 7.56
CA VAL A 99 -7.97 1.16 7.06
C VAL A 99 -8.56 1.14 5.66
N GLU A 100 -9.59 1.94 5.42
CA GLU A 100 -10.31 2.00 4.14
C GLU A 100 -9.35 2.47 3.03
N PHE A 101 -8.62 3.56 3.28
CA PHE A 101 -7.68 4.10 2.31
C PHE A 101 -6.54 3.15 1.95
N ILE A 102 -5.97 2.44 2.95
CA ILE A 102 -4.94 1.43 2.68
C ILE A 102 -5.53 0.27 1.89
N ARG A 103 -6.73 -0.20 2.25
CA ARG A 103 -7.39 -1.29 1.51
C ARG A 103 -7.59 -0.89 0.06
N ASP A 104 -8.18 0.29 -0.19
CA ASP A 104 -8.43 0.78 -1.55
C ASP A 104 -7.12 0.87 -2.36
N PHE A 105 -6.05 1.40 -1.74
CA PHE A 105 -4.74 1.45 -2.38
C PHE A 105 -4.18 0.04 -2.67
N LEU A 106 -4.21 -0.88 -1.72
CA LEU A 106 -3.65 -2.23 -1.89
C LEU A 106 -4.45 -3.03 -2.91
N ASP A 107 -5.77 -2.92 -2.91
CA ASP A 107 -6.65 -3.63 -3.84
C ASP A 107 -6.43 -3.14 -5.28
N GLU A 108 -6.33 -1.83 -5.48
CA GLU A 108 -5.99 -1.22 -6.78
C GLU A 108 -4.57 -1.58 -7.24
N PHE A 109 -3.59 -1.48 -6.33
CA PHE A 109 -2.19 -1.75 -6.62
C PHE A 109 -1.96 -3.22 -7.02
N TYR A 110 -2.55 -4.17 -6.29
CA TYR A 110 -2.39 -5.61 -6.56
C TYR A 110 -3.36 -6.18 -7.60
N ALA A 111 -4.33 -5.40 -8.07
CA ALA A 111 -5.20 -5.83 -9.17
C ALA A 111 -4.39 -6.08 -10.46
N HIS A 112 -3.33 -5.29 -10.65
CA HIS A 112 -2.42 -5.38 -11.77
C HIS A 112 -1.47 -6.60 -11.64
N PRO A 113 -1.37 -7.48 -12.67
CA PRO A 113 -0.54 -8.68 -12.61
C PRO A 113 0.95 -8.42 -12.34
N GLU A 114 1.49 -7.33 -12.88
CA GLU A 114 2.90 -6.94 -12.74
C GLU A 114 3.29 -6.63 -11.29
N ASN A 115 2.34 -6.11 -10.52
CA ASN A 115 2.54 -5.68 -9.14
C ASN A 115 2.34 -6.79 -8.11
N LYS A 116 1.89 -8.00 -8.53
CA LYS A 116 1.55 -9.08 -7.60
C LYS A 116 2.71 -9.55 -6.73
N HIS A 117 3.93 -9.41 -7.25
CA HIS A 117 5.18 -9.80 -6.60
C HIS A 117 5.93 -8.62 -5.95
N MET A 118 5.43 -7.39 -6.10
CA MET A 118 6.04 -6.22 -5.47
C MET A 118 5.65 -6.14 -3.99
N GLN A 119 6.60 -5.73 -3.16
CA GLN A 119 6.34 -5.44 -1.75
C GLN A 119 5.95 -3.98 -1.53
N VAL A 120 5.06 -3.73 -0.58
CA VAL A 120 4.60 -2.39 -0.21
C VAL A 120 5.04 -2.09 1.22
N ILE A 121 5.84 -1.04 1.39
CA ILE A 121 6.27 -0.54 2.70
C ILE A 121 5.42 0.67 3.08
N LEU A 122 4.66 0.55 4.16
CA LEU A 122 3.89 1.63 4.76
C LEU A 122 4.76 2.35 5.79
N LEU A 123 5.11 3.61 5.53
CA LEU A 123 5.86 4.47 6.45
C LEU A 123 4.93 5.53 7.04
N SER A 124 4.73 5.49 8.36
CA SER A 124 3.92 6.48 9.06
C SER A 124 4.42 6.75 10.48
N PRO A 125 4.36 8.02 10.96
CA PRO A 125 4.77 8.35 12.33
C PRO A 125 3.73 7.88 13.37
N ALA A 126 2.46 7.75 12.98
CA ALA A 126 1.35 7.34 13.84
C ALA A 126 1.35 5.82 14.06
N GLU A 127 0.98 5.37 15.27
CA GLU A 127 0.82 3.93 15.56
C GLU A 127 -0.33 3.32 14.72
N LEU A 128 -0.18 2.04 14.34
CA LEU A 128 -1.26 1.32 13.67
C LEU A 128 -2.48 1.12 14.58
N ASP A 129 -3.65 1.45 14.06
CA ASP A 129 -4.93 1.09 14.64
C ASP A 129 -5.14 -0.42 14.68
N ASN A 130 -5.99 -0.88 15.62
CA ASN A 130 -6.27 -2.32 15.79
C ASN A 130 -6.86 -2.95 14.52
N GLN A 131 -7.71 -2.22 13.80
CA GLN A 131 -8.28 -2.68 12.53
C GLN A 131 -7.21 -2.80 11.45
N THR A 132 -6.31 -1.83 11.33
CA THR A 132 -5.20 -1.87 10.36
C THR A 132 -4.24 -3.02 10.67
N ARG A 133 -3.96 -3.27 11.96
CA ARG A 133 -3.19 -4.46 12.38
C ARG A 133 -3.86 -5.76 11.98
N LEU A 134 -5.18 -5.84 12.03
CA LEU A 134 -5.91 -7.03 11.60
C LEU A 134 -5.85 -7.21 10.08
N LEU A 135 -5.97 -6.12 9.31
CA LEU A 135 -5.83 -6.12 7.85
C LEU A 135 -4.46 -6.67 7.43
N LEU A 136 -3.38 -6.18 8.05
CA LEU A 136 -2.01 -6.61 7.74
C LEU A 136 -1.70 -8.07 8.15
N LYS A 137 -2.53 -8.68 9.00
CA LYS A 137 -2.41 -10.10 9.37
C LYS A 137 -3.08 -11.05 8.38
N ILE A 138 -3.87 -10.53 7.43
CA ILE A 138 -4.51 -11.37 6.41
C ILE A 138 -3.40 -12.01 5.55
N PRO A 139 -3.46 -13.33 5.27
CA PRO A 139 -2.41 -14.02 4.51
C PRO A 139 -2.08 -13.39 3.16
N LEU A 140 -3.07 -12.77 2.51
CA LEU A 140 -2.89 -12.04 1.26
C LEU A 140 -1.91 -10.86 1.39
N TYR A 141 -1.90 -10.16 2.52
CA TYR A 141 -1.07 -8.96 2.72
C TYR A 141 0.13 -9.20 3.63
N HIS A 142 0.07 -10.19 4.53
CA HIS A 142 1.08 -10.41 5.56
C HIS A 142 2.51 -10.57 5.03
N GLU A 143 2.68 -11.26 3.91
CA GLU A 143 4.00 -11.47 3.29
C GLU A 143 4.45 -10.31 2.41
N ARG A 144 3.53 -9.44 1.96
CA ARG A 144 3.80 -8.43 0.92
C ARG A 144 3.76 -7.00 1.43
N VAL A 145 3.06 -6.75 2.54
CA VAL A 145 2.84 -5.42 3.10
C VAL A 145 3.53 -5.33 4.45
N HIS A 146 4.47 -4.39 4.56
CA HIS A 146 5.25 -4.19 5.77
C HIS A 146 5.03 -2.78 6.30
N TYR A 147 4.77 -2.67 7.59
CA TYR A 147 4.60 -1.37 8.24
C TYR A 147 5.84 -1.01 9.06
N ILE A 148 6.35 0.20 8.85
CA ILE A 148 7.46 0.79 9.59
C ILE A 148 6.95 2.06 10.26
N ARG A 149 7.10 2.15 11.59
CA ARG A 149 6.82 3.37 12.31
C ARG A 149 7.98 4.33 12.12
N GLY A 150 7.74 5.45 11.44
CA GLY A 150 8.77 6.44 11.13
C GLY A 150 8.23 7.61 10.33
N SER A 151 8.98 8.70 10.31
CA SER A 151 8.67 9.90 9.53
C SER A 151 9.57 9.96 8.30
N ALA A 152 8.99 10.31 7.14
CA ALA A 152 9.77 10.54 5.92
C ALA A 152 10.69 11.79 5.99
N LEU A 153 10.63 12.56 7.09
CA LEU A 153 11.53 13.69 7.34
C LEU A 153 12.85 13.28 8.01
N ARG A 154 12.99 12.02 8.44
CA ARG A 154 14.19 11.52 9.11
C ARG A 154 14.90 10.52 8.20
N ASP A 155 16.17 10.79 7.89
CA ASP A 155 16.96 9.95 7.01
C ASP A 155 17.12 8.52 7.54
N GLU A 156 17.24 8.36 8.87
CA GLU A 156 17.26 7.05 9.55
C GLU A 156 16.03 6.19 9.18
N ASP A 157 14.86 6.81 9.08
CA ASP A 157 13.60 6.12 8.78
C ASP A 157 13.50 5.77 7.29
N LEU A 158 14.04 6.63 6.42
CA LEU A 158 14.15 6.38 4.99
C LEU A 158 15.15 5.26 4.66
N GLU A 159 16.25 5.17 5.41
CA GLU A 159 17.19 4.04 5.36
C GLU A 159 16.55 2.74 5.83
N ARG A 160 15.77 2.77 6.93
CA ARG A 160 15.00 1.60 7.40
C ARG A 160 13.97 1.13 6.38
N ALA A 161 13.34 2.06 5.65
CA ALA A 161 12.45 1.77 4.53
C ALA A 161 13.20 1.44 3.22
N ARG A 162 14.54 1.52 3.22
CA ARG A 162 15.42 1.33 2.05
C ARG A 162 14.90 2.07 0.84
N LEU A 163 14.59 3.35 1.04
CA LEU A 163 14.04 4.20 0.01
C LEU A 163 14.96 4.21 -1.22
N GLY A 164 16.29 4.28 -1.04
CA GLY A 164 17.26 4.35 -2.14
C GLY A 164 17.21 3.23 -3.20
N SER A 165 16.66 2.04 -2.87
CA SER A 165 16.45 0.94 -3.82
C SER A 165 14.99 0.72 -4.21
N ALA A 166 14.08 1.60 -3.80
CA ALA A 166 12.66 1.53 -4.15
C ALA A 166 12.42 1.89 -5.63
N GLU A 167 11.40 1.30 -6.22
CA GLU A 167 10.98 1.62 -7.60
C GLU A 167 10.18 2.93 -7.64
N ALA A 168 9.38 3.17 -6.61
CA ALA A 168 8.54 4.37 -6.48
C ALA A 168 8.28 4.73 -5.01
N CYS A 169 8.03 6.02 -4.77
CA CYS A 169 7.58 6.55 -3.49
C CYS A 169 6.24 7.28 -3.65
N PHE A 170 5.21 6.79 -2.97
CA PHE A 170 3.91 7.46 -2.86
C PHE A 170 3.89 8.33 -1.62
N ILE A 171 3.53 9.60 -1.77
CA ILE A 171 3.36 10.56 -0.67
C ILE A 171 1.90 10.96 -0.64
N LEU A 172 1.18 10.38 0.33
CA LEU A 172 -0.27 10.50 0.45
C LEU A 172 -0.61 11.43 1.62
N SER A 173 -1.62 12.27 1.40
CA SER A 173 -2.09 13.26 2.37
C SER A 173 -3.32 12.73 3.11
N ALA A 174 -3.31 12.77 4.45
CA ALA A 174 -4.45 12.28 5.24
C ALA A 174 -5.65 13.24 5.16
N ARG A 175 -6.83 12.69 4.85
CA ARG A 175 -8.06 13.43 4.55
C ARG A 175 -8.75 14.06 5.78
N HIS A 176 -8.55 13.51 6.97
CA HIS A 176 -9.30 13.89 8.19
C HIS A 176 -8.70 15.05 9.01
N GLN A 177 -7.62 15.69 8.56
CA GLN A 177 -7.13 16.87 9.26
C GLN A 177 -7.89 18.10 8.78
N ASN A 178 -8.65 18.75 9.66
CA ASN A 178 -9.40 20.00 9.41
C ASN A 178 -8.53 21.19 8.93
N LYS A 179 -7.22 20.98 8.78
CA LYS A 179 -6.24 21.95 8.30
C LYS A 179 -5.56 21.42 7.04
N LYS A 180 -6.27 21.42 5.91
CA LYS A 180 -5.70 21.05 4.60
C LYS A 180 -4.37 21.75 4.29
N ILE A 181 -4.25 23.02 4.68
CA ILE A 181 -3.05 23.84 4.47
C ILE A 181 -1.84 23.22 5.16
N THR A 182 -1.95 22.90 6.45
CA THR A 182 -0.82 22.32 7.20
C THR A 182 -0.50 20.92 6.70
N THR A 183 -1.50 20.14 6.26
CA THR A 183 -1.26 18.83 5.67
C THR A 183 -0.45 18.93 4.37
N ASP A 184 -0.80 19.86 3.49
CA ASP A 184 -0.06 20.10 2.25
C ASP A 184 1.38 20.59 2.55
N GLU A 185 1.57 21.50 3.52
CA GLU A 185 2.90 21.94 3.97
C GLU A 185 3.76 20.75 4.43
N HIS A 186 3.19 19.84 5.23
CA HIS A 186 3.88 18.62 5.64
C HIS A 186 4.19 17.69 4.46
N THR A 187 3.30 17.58 3.48
CA THR A 187 3.51 16.78 2.26
C THR A 187 4.62 17.36 1.38
N ILE A 188 4.69 18.69 1.23
CA ILE A 188 5.78 19.39 0.53
C ILE A 188 7.12 19.06 1.19
N LEU A 189 7.22 19.24 2.52
CA LEU A 189 8.46 18.98 3.26
C LEU A 189 8.93 17.52 3.11
N ARG A 190 7.99 16.57 3.07
CA ARG A 190 8.32 15.15 2.82
C ARG A 190 8.80 14.91 1.41
N SER A 191 8.18 15.54 0.41
CA SER A 191 8.63 15.41 -0.98
C SER A 191 10.05 15.93 -1.15
N TRP A 192 10.40 17.05 -0.50
CA TRP A 192 11.77 17.55 -0.47
C TRP A 192 12.73 16.60 0.25
N ALA A 193 12.38 16.10 1.45
CA ALA A 193 13.23 15.15 2.17
C ALA A 193 13.49 13.87 1.37
N VAL A 194 12.47 13.31 0.71
CA VAL A 194 12.60 12.15 -0.19
C VAL A 194 13.47 12.49 -1.40
N LYS A 195 13.33 13.70 -1.95
CA LYS A 195 14.12 14.15 -3.13
C LYS A 195 15.59 14.33 -2.79
N ASP A 196 15.87 14.90 -1.63
CA ASP A 196 17.22 15.13 -1.12
C ASP A 196 17.91 13.80 -0.79
N PHE A 197 17.20 12.87 -0.16
CA PHE A 197 17.73 11.55 0.19
C PHE A 197 17.94 10.65 -1.03
N ALA A 198 16.98 10.63 -1.96
CA ALA A 198 17.01 9.76 -3.14
C ALA A 198 16.47 10.46 -4.40
N PRO A 199 17.33 11.18 -5.14
CA PRO A 199 16.91 12.06 -6.24
C PRO A 199 16.41 11.31 -7.49
N HIS A 200 16.80 10.05 -7.66
CA HIS A 200 16.48 9.18 -8.79
C HIS A 200 15.10 8.51 -8.69
N ILE A 201 14.43 8.59 -7.53
CA ILE A 201 13.17 7.89 -7.30
C ILE A 201 12.00 8.66 -7.88
N LYS A 202 11.10 7.91 -8.49
CA LYS A 202 9.80 8.35 -8.98
C LYS A 202 8.88 8.69 -7.80
N GLN A 203 8.51 9.96 -7.68
CA GLN A 203 7.61 10.42 -6.61
C GLN A 203 6.20 10.65 -7.15
N TYR A 204 5.22 10.03 -6.49
CA TYR A 204 3.79 10.21 -6.72
C TYR A 204 3.20 10.95 -5.52
N VAL A 205 2.82 12.21 -5.71
CA VAL A 205 2.44 13.08 -4.59
C VAL A 205 0.97 13.48 -4.73
N GLN A 206 0.23 13.39 -3.61
CA GLN A 206 -1.14 13.87 -3.51
C GLN A 206 -1.20 15.12 -2.63
N ILE A 207 -1.75 16.20 -3.17
CA ILE A 207 -2.00 17.47 -2.47
C ILE A 207 -3.48 17.81 -2.52
N PHE A 208 -3.96 18.62 -1.58
CA PHE A 208 -5.34 19.09 -1.60
C PHE A 208 -5.49 20.31 -2.50
N ARG A 209 -4.65 21.32 -2.29
CA ARG A 209 -4.81 22.65 -2.88
C ARG A 209 -4.00 22.84 -4.17
N PRO A 210 -4.50 23.60 -5.15
CA PRO A 210 -3.73 23.91 -6.35
C PRO A 210 -2.61 24.91 -6.09
N GLU A 211 -2.69 25.76 -5.07
CA GLU A 211 -1.66 26.79 -4.81
C GLU A 211 -0.33 26.18 -4.34
N THR A 212 -0.38 25.01 -3.71
CA THR A 212 0.81 24.30 -3.21
C THR A 212 1.54 23.52 -4.31
N LYS A 213 0.93 23.39 -5.50
CA LYS A 213 1.46 22.67 -6.67
C LYS A 213 2.82 23.17 -7.13
N MET A 214 3.03 24.49 -7.12
CA MET A 214 4.27 25.14 -7.57
C MET A 214 5.50 24.76 -6.72
N HIS A 215 5.30 24.22 -5.51
CA HIS A 215 6.41 23.83 -4.63
C HIS A 215 6.91 22.40 -4.89
N ILE A 216 6.21 21.61 -5.70
CA ILE A 216 6.48 20.18 -5.94
C ILE A 216 6.56 19.87 -7.45
N GLU A 217 7.11 20.80 -8.24
CA GLU A 217 7.25 20.62 -9.70
C GLU A 217 8.25 19.51 -10.08
N HIS A 218 9.10 19.07 -9.14
CA HIS A 218 10.06 17.98 -9.36
C HIS A 218 9.46 16.57 -9.24
N ALA A 219 8.21 16.43 -8.80
CA ALA A 219 7.53 15.14 -8.74
C ALA A 219 7.14 14.66 -10.14
N GLU A 220 7.17 13.35 -10.38
CA GLU A 220 6.82 12.78 -11.68
C GLU A 220 5.31 12.89 -11.94
N VAL A 221 4.50 12.62 -10.91
CA VAL A 221 3.05 12.78 -10.97
C VAL A 221 2.58 13.48 -9.70
N LEU A 222 1.83 14.55 -9.89
CA LEU A 222 1.22 15.34 -8.83
C LEU A 222 -0.30 15.38 -9.02
N ILE A 223 -1.02 14.89 -8.02
CA ILE A 223 -2.49 14.83 -8.02
C ILE A 223 -3.00 15.89 -7.05
N CYS A 224 -3.74 16.87 -7.57
CA CYS A 224 -4.46 17.86 -6.77
C CYS A 224 -5.93 17.45 -6.62
N GLU A 225 -6.34 17.16 -5.39
CA GLU A 225 -7.69 16.66 -5.09
C GLU A 225 -8.77 17.72 -5.36
N ASP A 226 -8.58 18.96 -4.91
CA ASP A 226 -9.60 20.00 -5.10
C ASP A 226 -9.74 20.36 -6.60
N GLU A 227 -8.65 20.42 -7.37
CA GLU A 227 -8.68 20.61 -8.84
C GLU A 227 -9.49 19.52 -9.53
N PHE A 228 -9.23 18.25 -9.21
CA PHE A 228 -9.93 17.11 -9.80
C PHE A 228 -11.41 17.09 -9.40
N LYS A 229 -11.70 17.27 -8.11
CA LYS A 229 -13.07 17.29 -7.58
C LYS A 229 -13.91 18.39 -8.20
N TYR A 230 -13.42 19.63 -8.25
CA TYR A 230 -14.19 20.74 -8.83
C TYR A 230 -14.34 20.59 -10.35
N SER A 231 -13.33 20.04 -11.04
CA SER A 231 -13.44 19.73 -12.47
C SER A 231 -14.54 18.69 -12.75
N LEU A 232 -14.59 17.60 -11.98
CA LEU A 232 -15.64 16.59 -12.11
C LEU A 232 -17.04 17.16 -11.81
N LEU A 233 -17.18 18.00 -10.79
CA LEU A 233 -18.45 18.65 -10.46
C LEU A 233 -18.91 19.62 -11.55
N ALA A 234 -18.00 20.40 -12.13
CA ALA A 234 -18.31 21.29 -13.25
C ALA A 234 -18.72 20.49 -14.49
N ASN A 235 -18.02 19.40 -14.79
CA ASN A 235 -18.36 18.53 -15.92
C ASN A 235 -19.70 17.81 -15.73
N ASN A 236 -20.08 17.44 -14.49
CA ASN A 236 -21.40 16.90 -14.18
C ASN A 236 -22.54 17.85 -14.55
N CYS A 237 -22.32 19.17 -14.50
CA CYS A 237 -23.33 20.15 -14.91
C CYS A 237 -23.55 20.17 -16.43
N ILE A 238 -22.54 19.76 -17.21
CA ILE A 238 -22.62 19.67 -18.68
C ILE A 238 -23.17 18.30 -19.10
N CYS A 239 -22.63 17.24 -18.52
CA CYS A 239 -22.99 15.86 -18.83
C CYS A 239 -23.32 15.11 -17.53
N PRO A 240 -24.59 14.70 -17.32
CA PRO A 240 -24.98 14.00 -16.11
C PRO A 240 -24.25 12.66 -16.01
N GLY A 241 -23.68 12.36 -14.83
CA GLY A 241 -23.03 11.08 -14.55
C GLY A 241 -21.60 10.94 -15.06
N ILE A 242 -20.99 11.99 -15.62
CA ILE A 242 -19.59 11.93 -16.09
C ILE A 242 -18.59 11.71 -14.94
N SER A 243 -18.88 12.23 -13.74
CA SER A 243 -18.10 11.92 -12.53
C SER A 243 -18.08 10.42 -12.23
N THR A 244 -19.25 9.78 -12.19
CA THR A 244 -19.36 8.33 -11.99
C THR A 244 -18.63 7.57 -13.09
N PHE A 245 -18.80 7.99 -14.36
CA PHE A 245 -18.13 7.37 -15.49
C PHE A 245 -16.60 7.42 -15.35
N ILE A 246 -16.03 8.58 -15.01
CA ILE A 246 -14.58 8.72 -14.80
C ILE A 246 -14.12 7.91 -13.58
N THR A 247 -14.87 7.93 -12.48
CA THR A 247 -14.54 7.13 -11.29
C THR A 247 -14.50 5.63 -11.60
N LEU A 248 -15.44 5.12 -12.39
CA LEU A 248 -15.45 3.71 -12.81
C LEU A 248 -14.25 3.36 -13.69
N LEU A 249 -13.86 4.25 -14.61
CA LEU A 249 -12.69 4.03 -15.47
C LEU A 249 -11.35 4.03 -14.71
N MET A 250 -11.31 4.69 -13.54
CA MET A 250 -10.12 4.80 -12.71
C MET A 250 -10.00 3.67 -11.68
N HIS A 251 -11.10 2.98 -11.38
CA HIS A 251 -11.11 1.83 -10.47
C HIS A 251 -10.98 0.53 -11.26
N THR A 252 -9.94 -0.25 -10.94
CA THR A 252 -9.73 -1.54 -11.61
C THR A 252 -10.78 -2.54 -11.15
N SER A 253 -11.64 -3.00 -12.05
CA SER A 253 -12.69 -3.96 -11.75
C SER A 253 -12.83 -5.01 -12.86
N ARG A 254 -13.19 -6.24 -12.49
CA ARG A 254 -13.20 -7.38 -13.44
C ARG A 254 -14.46 -7.47 -14.30
N GLY A 255 -15.36 -6.49 -14.22
CA GLY A 255 -16.66 -6.53 -14.92
C GLY A 255 -17.56 -7.68 -14.47
N GLU A 256 -17.40 -8.16 -13.23
CA GLU A 256 -18.19 -9.26 -12.66
C GLU A 256 -19.14 -8.82 -11.55
N GLU A 257 -19.22 -7.51 -11.34
CA GLU A 257 -20.06 -6.89 -10.33
C GLU A 257 -21.53 -7.06 -10.71
N GLY A 258 -22.42 -7.13 -9.72
CA GLY A 258 -23.87 -7.21 -9.96
C GLY A 258 -24.38 -8.53 -10.59
N LYS A 259 -23.53 -9.52 -10.93
CA LYS A 259 -23.98 -10.81 -11.51
C LYS A 259 -25.00 -11.57 -10.66
N LYS A 260 -24.90 -11.48 -9.34
CA LYS A 260 -25.81 -12.14 -8.39
C LYS A 260 -27.13 -11.39 -8.19
N SER A 261 -27.24 -10.18 -8.73
CA SER A 261 -28.46 -9.38 -8.61
C SER A 261 -29.59 -9.95 -9.45
N THR A 262 -30.82 -9.79 -8.97
CA THR A 262 -32.06 -10.06 -9.72
C THR A 262 -32.26 -9.01 -10.81
N GLU A 263 -31.99 -7.74 -10.51
CA GLU A 263 -32.21 -6.61 -11.42
C GLU A 263 -31.35 -6.68 -12.68
N PRO A 264 -31.95 -6.52 -13.88
CA PRO A 264 -31.21 -6.60 -15.14
C PRO A 264 -30.19 -5.46 -15.31
N TRP A 265 -30.53 -4.23 -14.88
CA TRP A 265 -29.64 -3.07 -15.02
C TRP A 265 -28.36 -3.19 -14.19
N HIS A 266 -28.41 -3.84 -13.01
CA HIS A 266 -27.22 -4.12 -12.20
C HIS A 266 -26.20 -4.98 -12.96
N LYS A 267 -26.67 -5.94 -13.77
CA LYS A 267 -25.79 -6.82 -14.56
C LYS A 267 -25.11 -6.07 -15.71
N VAL A 268 -25.85 -5.18 -16.37
CA VAL A 268 -25.32 -4.33 -17.44
C VAL A 268 -24.31 -3.33 -16.87
N TYR A 269 -24.69 -2.64 -15.80
CA TYR A 269 -23.83 -1.68 -15.12
C TYR A 269 -22.55 -2.33 -14.60
N GLY A 270 -22.65 -3.46 -13.90
CA GLY A 270 -21.49 -4.16 -13.35
C GLY A 270 -20.61 -4.85 -14.39
N PHE A 271 -21.11 -5.09 -15.61
CA PHE A 271 -20.28 -5.50 -16.74
C PHE A 271 -19.50 -4.31 -17.30
N HIS A 272 -20.15 -3.17 -17.50
CA HIS A 272 -19.51 -1.99 -18.06
C HIS A 272 -18.63 -1.22 -17.07
N SER A 273 -18.81 -1.41 -15.75
CA SER A 273 -17.91 -0.88 -14.71
C SER A 273 -16.51 -1.48 -14.75
N GLY A 274 -16.32 -2.62 -15.43
CA GLY A 274 -15.01 -3.22 -15.65
C GLY A 274 -14.20 -2.63 -16.79
N ASN A 275 -14.69 -1.57 -17.45
CA ASN A 275 -13.89 -0.92 -18.48
C ASN A 275 -12.82 -0.06 -17.84
N GLU A 276 -11.59 -0.20 -18.34
CA GLU A 276 -10.42 0.54 -17.90
C GLU A 276 -9.76 1.22 -19.11
N ILE A 277 -8.90 2.20 -18.85
CA ILE A 277 -8.14 2.89 -19.88
C ILE A 277 -6.78 2.21 -20.01
N TYR A 278 -6.47 1.72 -21.21
CA TYR A 278 -5.17 1.14 -21.54
C TYR A 278 -4.47 1.96 -22.61
N MET A 279 -3.15 1.77 -22.69
CA MET A 279 -2.32 2.35 -23.73
C MET A 279 -1.51 1.25 -24.42
N ILE A 280 -1.40 1.33 -25.74
CA ILE A 280 -0.57 0.41 -26.51
C ILE A 280 0.05 1.12 -27.71
N LYS A 281 1.24 0.68 -28.11
CA LYS A 281 1.85 1.12 -29.37
C LYS A 281 1.10 0.50 -30.55
N ALA A 282 0.73 1.32 -31.54
CA ALA A 282 -0.09 0.89 -32.67
C ALA A 282 0.54 -0.28 -33.47
N GLY A 283 1.87 -0.29 -33.61
CA GLY A 283 2.63 -1.36 -34.27
C GLY A 283 2.59 -2.70 -33.56
N ASP A 284 2.50 -2.69 -32.22
CA ASP A 284 2.54 -3.90 -31.40
C ASP A 284 1.14 -4.47 -31.15
N SER A 285 0.10 -3.65 -31.36
CA SER A 285 -1.29 -4.02 -31.16
C SER A 285 -1.83 -4.96 -32.25
N LYS A 286 -2.45 -6.06 -31.85
CA LYS A 286 -3.27 -6.94 -32.69
C LYS A 286 -4.65 -6.33 -32.95
N PHE A 287 -5.17 -5.51 -32.03
CA PHE A 287 -6.41 -4.74 -32.25
C PHE A 287 -6.23 -3.70 -33.36
N PHE A 288 -5.17 -2.90 -33.27
CA PHE A 288 -5.01 -1.70 -34.10
C PHE A 288 -3.99 -1.83 -35.23
N GLY A 289 -3.14 -2.85 -35.24
CA GLY A 289 -2.07 -2.99 -36.24
C GLY A 289 -2.56 -3.04 -37.69
N ARG A 290 -3.79 -3.50 -37.93
CA ARG A 290 -4.42 -3.51 -39.28
C ARG A 290 -4.91 -2.13 -39.75
N PHE A 291 -4.98 -1.16 -38.83
CA PHE A 291 -5.47 0.19 -39.10
C PHE A 291 -4.35 1.22 -39.19
N ILE A 292 -3.09 0.80 -39.17
CA ILE A 292 -1.94 1.67 -39.47
C ILE A 292 -2.10 2.23 -40.90
N GLY A 293 -1.94 3.54 -41.05
CA GLY A 293 -2.16 4.27 -42.31
C GLY A 293 -3.63 4.59 -42.59
N LYS A 294 -4.57 4.32 -41.67
CA LYS A 294 -5.97 4.74 -41.75
C LYS A 294 -6.25 5.92 -40.80
N SER A 295 -7.37 6.60 -41.02
CA SER A 295 -7.80 7.68 -40.13
C SER A 295 -8.20 7.14 -38.76
N PHE A 296 -8.03 7.97 -37.73
CA PHE A 296 -8.41 7.65 -36.35
C PHE A 296 -9.88 7.23 -36.23
N THR A 297 -10.78 7.96 -36.89
CA THR A 297 -12.23 7.66 -36.87
C THR A 297 -12.56 6.32 -37.50
N TYR A 298 -11.88 5.96 -38.60
CA TYR A 298 -12.06 4.67 -39.26
C TYR A 298 -11.61 3.52 -38.35
N ALA A 299 -10.44 3.67 -37.72
CA ALA A 299 -9.93 2.69 -36.76
C ALA A 299 -10.87 2.53 -35.56
N SER A 300 -11.35 3.63 -34.99
CA SER A 300 -12.27 3.62 -33.84
C SER A 300 -13.57 2.86 -34.15
N PHE A 301 -14.20 3.12 -35.31
CA PHE A 301 -15.42 2.43 -35.71
C PHE A 301 -15.21 0.93 -35.89
N HIS A 302 -14.15 0.54 -36.61
CA HIS A 302 -13.90 -0.87 -36.88
C HIS A 302 -13.39 -1.63 -35.64
N ALA A 303 -12.63 -0.98 -34.75
CA ALA A 303 -12.22 -1.58 -33.49
C ALA A 303 -13.42 -1.86 -32.59
N HIS A 304 -14.35 -0.91 -32.46
CA HIS A 304 -15.55 -1.13 -31.68
C HIS A 304 -16.45 -2.21 -32.29
N LYS A 305 -16.65 -2.19 -33.61
CA LYS A 305 -17.48 -3.18 -34.30
C LYS A 305 -16.91 -4.60 -34.24
N ASN A 306 -15.59 -4.75 -34.39
CA ASN A 306 -14.96 -6.07 -34.48
C ASN A 306 -14.56 -6.63 -33.12
N TYR A 307 -14.22 -5.77 -32.15
CA TYR A 307 -13.62 -6.18 -30.88
C TYR A 307 -14.37 -5.64 -29.66
N GLY A 308 -15.27 -4.67 -29.81
CA GLY A 308 -15.95 -4.02 -28.69
C GLY A 308 -15.08 -3.00 -27.94
N VAL A 309 -13.93 -2.63 -28.50
CA VAL A 309 -12.95 -1.73 -27.89
C VAL A 309 -13.17 -0.28 -28.36
N GLY A 310 -13.17 0.68 -27.43
CA GLY A 310 -13.40 2.09 -27.74
C GLY A 310 -12.10 2.90 -27.76
N LEU A 311 -11.74 3.49 -28.90
CA LEU A 311 -10.55 4.34 -29.00
C LEU A 311 -10.85 5.76 -28.48
N ILE A 312 -10.01 6.29 -27.58
CA ILE A 312 -10.22 7.59 -26.93
C ILE A 312 -9.30 8.66 -27.54
N GLY A 313 -8.03 8.33 -27.72
CA GLY A 313 -7.02 9.30 -28.11
C GLY A 313 -5.73 8.67 -28.60
N VAL A 314 -4.82 9.53 -29.02
CA VAL A 314 -3.53 9.14 -29.57
C VAL A 314 -2.44 10.12 -29.11
N LYS A 315 -1.24 9.59 -28.89
CA LYS A 315 -0.03 10.38 -28.71
C LYS A 315 0.98 9.96 -29.77
N SER A 316 1.34 10.92 -30.63
CA SER A 316 2.36 10.68 -31.65
C SER A 316 3.76 10.57 -31.06
N ASP A 317 4.63 9.85 -31.74
CA ASP A 317 6.02 9.64 -31.31
C ASP A 317 6.82 10.95 -31.38
N GLY A 318 7.17 11.50 -30.22
CA GLY A 318 7.93 12.75 -30.09
C GLY A 318 7.98 13.24 -28.64
N GLU A 319 9.14 13.75 -28.21
CA GLU A 319 9.38 14.11 -26.80
C GLU A 319 8.45 15.20 -26.24
N ASN A 320 7.80 15.99 -27.11
CA ASN A 320 6.90 17.09 -26.72
C ASN A 320 5.48 17.00 -27.33
N THR A 321 5.06 15.82 -27.77
CA THR A 321 3.71 15.64 -28.33
C THR A 321 2.68 15.54 -27.21
N LYS A 322 1.66 16.39 -27.29
CA LYS A 322 0.50 16.32 -26.38
C LYS A 322 -0.38 15.14 -26.76
N ILE A 323 -1.05 14.57 -25.76
CA ILE A 323 -2.10 13.57 -25.99
C ILE A 323 -3.27 14.28 -26.69
N LEU A 324 -3.68 13.76 -27.85
CA LEU A 324 -4.80 14.26 -28.62
C LEU A 324 -6.01 13.37 -28.37
N LEU A 325 -7.03 13.92 -27.70
CA LEU A 325 -8.32 13.26 -27.52
C LEU A 325 -9.14 13.43 -28.80
N ASN A 326 -9.55 12.31 -29.40
CA ASN A 326 -10.31 12.26 -30.65
C ASN A 326 -9.87 13.27 -31.74
N PRO A 327 -8.68 13.09 -32.35
CA PRO A 327 -8.13 14.03 -33.33
C PRO A 327 -8.89 14.10 -34.67
N GLY A 328 -9.99 13.36 -34.82
CA GLY A 328 -10.85 13.37 -36.01
C GLY A 328 -10.24 12.65 -37.21
N VAL A 329 -10.73 12.98 -38.42
CA VAL A 329 -10.38 12.27 -39.67
C VAL A 329 -8.99 12.66 -40.18
N ALA A 330 -8.52 13.86 -39.84
CA ALA A 330 -7.26 14.41 -40.34
C ALA A 330 -6.03 13.65 -39.82
N HIS A 331 -6.15 13.00 -38.66
CA HIS A 331 -5.06 12.25 -38.06
C HIS A 331 -5.02 10.81 -38.57
N ILE A 332 -3.88 10.43 -39.15
CA ILE A 332 -3.61 9.10 -39.68
C ILE A 332 -2.72 8.37 -38.67
N ILE A 333 -3.16 7.18 -38.25
CA ILE A 333 -2.43 6.38 -37.27
C ILE A 333 -1.12 5.87 -37.87
N GLN A 334 -0.01 6.15 -37.19
CA GLN A 334 1.32 5.67 -37.51
C GLN A 334 1.69 4.46 -36.65
N SER A 335 2.69 3.68 -37.07
CA SER A 335 3.12 2.48 -36.34
C SER A 335 3.71 2.79 -34.96
N ASN A 336 4.31 3.97 -34.80
CA ASN A 336 4.92 4.39 -33.54
C ASN A 336 3.98 5.15 -32.60
N ASP A 337 2.76 5.45 -33.04
CA ASP A 337 1.81 6.17 -32.21
C ASP A 337 1.37 5.31 -31.02
N ILE A 338 1.19 5.96 -29.86
CA ILE A 338 0.61 5.36 -28.66
C ILE A 338 -0.90 5.62 -28.69
N LEU A 339 -1.68 4.57 -28.73
CA LEU A 339 -3.14 4.60 -28.77
C LEU A 339 -3.71 4.39 -27.37
N TYR A 340 -4.63 5.27 -26.97
CA TYR A 340 -5.37 5.15 -25.71
C TYR A 340 -6.78 4.63 -26.00
N TYR A 341 -7.16 3.53 -25.35
CA TYR A 341 -8.43 2.86 -25.60
C TYR A 341 -9.08 2.37 -24.30
N MET A 342 -10.40 2.22 -24.33
CA MET A 342 -11.20 1.62 -23.27
C MET A 342 -11.52 0.17 -23.62
N ALA A 343 -11.22 -0.74 -22.70
CA ALA A 343 -11.60 -2.14 -22.80
C ALA A 343 -11.76 -2.75 -21.41
N LEU A 344 -12.37 -3.94 -21.35
CA LEU A 344 -12.52 -4.71 -20.10
C LEU A 344 -11.23 -5.38 -19.62
N THR A 345 -10.28 -5.58 -20.53
CA THR A 345 -9.03 -6.28 -20.24
C THR A 345 -7.94 -5.74 -21.14
N ASN A 346 -6.75 -5.55 -20.58
CA ASN A 346 -5.57 -5.21 -21.36
C ASN A 346 -5.33 -6.25 -22.47
N GLU A 347 -4.90 -5.78 -23.65
CA GLU A 347 -4.62 -6.63 -24.81
C GLU A 347 -3.51 -7.64 -24.50
N GLU A 348 -2.48 -7.21 -23.76
CA GLU A 348 -1.31 -8.02 -23.41
C GLU A 348 -1.66 -9.15 -22.43
N SER A 349 -2.74 -8.99 -21.67
CA SER A 349 -3.24 -9.99 -20.72
C SER A 349 -4.06 -11.11 -21.37
N LEU A 350 -4.36 -11.00 -22.68
CA LEU A 350 -5.15 -11.99 -23.42
C LEU A 350 -4.26 -13.16 -23.87
N TYR A 351 -4.37 -14.29 -23.16
CA TYR A 351 -3.66 -15.54 -23.49
C TYR A 351 -4.13 -16.15 -24.81
N ASP A 352 -5.45 -16.21 -25.05
CA ASP A 352 -6.04 -16.65 -26.32
C ASP A 352 -6.98 -15.57 -26.86
N PHE A 353 -6.38 -14.64 -27.59
CA PHE A 353 -7.03 -13.48 -28.19
C PHE A 353 -8.37 -13.81 -28.85
N ARG A 354 -8.49 -14.93 -29.59
CA ARG A 354 -9.74 -15.25 -30.31
C ARG A 354 -10.83 -15.77 -29.37
N LYS A 355 -10.47 -16.59 -28.39
CA LYS A 355 -11.41 -17.19 -27.45
C LYS A 355 -11.94 -16.14 -26.47
N ASP A 356 -11.05 -15.30 -25.96
CA ASP A 356 -11.39 -14.30 -24.96
C ASP A 356 -12.26 -13.18 -25.54
N ILE A 357 -11.97 -12.73 -26.77
CA ILE A 357 -12.82 -11.77 -27.49
C ILE A 357 -14.20 -12.35 -27.78
N LYS A 358 -14.30 -13.62 -28.18
CA LYS A 358 -15.61 -14.27 -28.40
C LYS A 358 -16.44 -14.31 -27.11
N ASN A 359 -15.80 -14.63 -25.99
CA ASN A 359 -16.46 -14.62 -24.68
C ASN A 359 -16.92 -13.21 -24.29
N GLN A 360 -16.08 -12.19 -24.54
CA GLN A 360 -16.43 -10.79 -24.31
C GLN A 360 -17.60 -10.34 -25.18
N GLN A 361 -17.59 -10.68 -26.47
CA GLN A 361 -18.70 -10.38 -27.38
C GLN A 361 -20.01 -11.05 -26.96
N GLN A 362 -19.96 -12.30 -26.51
CA GLN A 362 -21.15 -12.98 -25.98
C GLN A 362 -21.71 -12.27 -24.75
N LYS A 363 -20.85 -11.86 -23.80
CA LYS A 363 -21.25 -11.10 -22.61
C LYS A 363 -21.78 -9.71 -22.97
N ALA A 364 -21.14 -9.02 -23.91
CA ALA A 364 -21.57 -7.71 -24.39
C ALA A 364 -22.93 -7.79 -25.10
N ASN A 365 -23.13 -8.78 -25.98
CA ASN A 365 -24.42 -9.00 -26.63
C ASN A 365 -25.52 -9.34 -25.62
N LEU A 366 -25.22 -10.12 -24.58
CA LEU A 366 -26.15 -10.39 -23.49
C LEU A 366 -26.51 -9.09 -22.74
N ALA A 367 -25.52 -8.28 -22.38
CA ALA A 367 -25.72 -7.00 -21.72
C ALA A 367 -26.55 -6.03 -22.58
N SER A 368 -26.24 -5.90 -23.87
CA SER A 368 -27.01 -5.08 -24.82
C SER A 368 -28.43 -5.59 -25.01
N SER A 369 -28.64 -6.92 -25.04
CA SER A 369 -30.00 -7.47 -25.13
C SER A 369 -30.83 -7.12 -23.89
N ILE A 370 -30.23 -7.17 -22.70
CA ILE A 370 -30.86 -6.79 -21.44
C ILE A 370 -31.18 -5.29 -21.40
N ALA A 371 -30.24 -4.45 -21.86
CA ALA A 371 -30.42 -2.99 -21.89
C ALA A 371 -31.54 -2.54 -22.84
N ASN A 372 -31.75 -3.24 -23.96
CA ASN A 372 -32.77 -2.90 -24.95
C ASN A 372 -34.19 -3.41 -24.60
N ILE A 373 -34.34 -4.20 -23.54
CA ILE A 373 -35.64 -4.74 -23.08
C ILE A 373 -36.28 -3.85 -22.00
N GLY A 374 -35.51 -2.98 -21.34
CA GLY A 374 -36.00 -1.96 -20.40
C GLY A 374 -36.16 -0.62 -21.09
#